data_AF-A0A9N9KKE2-F1
#
_entry.id   AF-A0A9N9KKE2-F1
#
_cell.length_a   1.000
_cell.length_b   1.000
_cell.length_c   1.000
_cell.angle_alpha   90.00
_cell.angle_beta   90.00
_cell.angle_gamma   90.00
#
_symmetry.space_group_name_H-M   'P 1'
#
loop_
_entity.id
_entity.type
_entity.pdbx_description
1 polymer ?
#
loop_
_entity_poly.entity_id
_entity_poly.type
_entity_poly.pdbx_seq_one_letter_code
_entity_poly.pdbx_strand_id
1 'polypeptide(L)'
;PMTVNEIKAVLFDVLLGGVSALSSALCFIIYNVAKNPEILGKIHKEIEQVIGLDPDTEITHENLKKCHYLEALIKEAMRHT
;
A
#
# COMPACT_ATOMS: atom_id res chain seq x y z
N PRO A 1 -8.77 -20.70 26.44
CA PRO A 1 -9.44 -19.51 25.87
C PRO A 1 -8.73 -18.23 26.31
N MET A 2 -8.39 -17.34 25.35
CA MET A 2 -7.78 -16.04 25.67
C MET A 2 -8.78 -15.12 26.38
N THR A 3 -8.29 -14.36 27.35
CA THR A 3 -9.04 -13.31 28.03
C THR A 3 -9.20 -12.09 27.14
N VAL A 4 -10.20 -11.24 27.43
CA VAL A 4 -10.41 -9.97 26.71
C VAL A 4 -9.17 -9.07 26.78
N ASN A 5 -8.41 -9.11 27.89
CA ASN A 5 -7.21 -8.32 28.05
C ASN A 5 -6.05 -8.84 27.17
N GLU A 6 -5.91 -10.15 27.03
CA GLU A 6 -4.93 -10.74 26.12
C GLU A 6 -5.27 -10.44 24.65
N ILE A 7 -6.56 -10.49 24.28
CA ILE A 7 -7.02 -10.10 22.93
C ILE A 7 -6.69 -8.62 22.65
N LYS A 8 -6.95 -7.73 23.61
CA LYS A 8 -6.59 -6.30 23.49
C LYS A 8 -5.09 -6.11 23.35
N ALA A 9 -4.28 -6.81 24.17
CA ALA A 9 -2.84 -6.71 24.12
C ALA A 9 -2.28 -7.14 22.75
N VAL A 10 -2.75 -8.27 22.21
CA VAL A 10 -2.36 -8.75 20.87
C VAL A 10 -2.78 -7.76 19.78
N LEU A 11 -4.00 -7.21 19.86
CA LEU A 11 -4.46 -6.20 18.91
C LEU A 11 -3.56 -4.95 18.93
N PHE A 12 -3.20 -4.46 20.12
CA PHE A 12 -2.30 -3.31 20.25
C PHE A 12 -0.90 -3.61 19.70
N ASP A 13 -0.37 -4.81 19.97
CA ASP A 13 0.94 -5.22 19.48
C ASP A 13 0.98 -5.26 17.94
N VAL A 14 -0.04 -5.87 17.31
CA VAL A 14 -0.18 -5.90 15.84
C VAL A 14 -0.32 -4.50 15.26
N LEU A 15 -1.12 -3.64 15.88
CA LEU A 15 -1.30 -2.26 15.41
C LEU A 15 0.00 -1.46 15.51
N LEU A 16 0.71 -1.51 16.64
CA LEU A 16 1.96 -0.78 16.83
C LEU A 16 3.06 -1.28 15.89
N GLY A 17 3.20 -2.60 15.74
CA GLY A 17 4.13 -3.21 14.80
C GLY A 17 3.81 -2.83 13.35
N GLY A 18 2.53 -2.89 12.96
CA GLY A 18 2.08 -2.56 11.62
C GLY A 18 2.25 -1.08 11.24
N VAL A 19 1.91 -0.17 12.15
CA VAL A 19 1.95 1.28 11.88
C VAL A 19 3.37 1.76 11.58
N SER A 20 4.35 1.31 12.36
CA SER A 20 5.75 1.73 12.15
C SER A 20 6.30 1.26 10.79
N ALA A 21 6.08 -0.01 10.43
CA ALA A 21 6.50 -0.57 9.15
C ALA A 21 5.80 0.10 7.95
N LEU A 22 4.48 0.30 8.04
CA LEU A 22 3.70 0.97 6.99
C LEU A 22 4.13 2.42 6.81
N SER A 23 4.39 3.14 7.90
CA SER A 23 4.86 4.54 7.83
C SER A 23 6.18 4.66 7.08
N SER A 24 7.16 3.81 7.37
CA SER A 24 8.46 3.83 6.69
C SER A 24 8.33 3.47 5.22
N ALA A 25 7.55 2.44 4.88
CA ALA A 25 7.29 2.04 3.50
C ALA A 25 6.60 3.17 2.71
N LEU A 26 5.58 3.81 3.28
CA LEU A 26 4.88 4.93 2.64
C LEU A 26 5.81 6.14 2.42
N CYS A 27 6.63 6.49 3.41
CA CYS A 27 7.63 7.55 3.25
C CYS A 27 8.59 7.25 2.09
N PHE A 28 9.08 6.01 1.97
CA PHE A 28 9.96 5.61 0.89
C PHE A 28 9.27 5.67 -0.48
N ILE A 29 8.02 5.19 -0.57
CA ILE A 29 7.21 5.26 -1.79
C ILE A 29 7.04 6.72 -2.22
N ILE A 30 6.56 7.58 -1.32
CA ILE A 30 6.31 9.00 -1.62
C ILE A 30 7.60 9.70 -2.04
N TYR A 31 8.72 9.45 -1.34
CA TYR A 31 10.02 10.01 -1.69
C TYR A 31 10.46 9.61 -3.11
N ASN A 32 10.35 8.34 -3.47
CA ASN A 32 10.76 7.85 -4.79
C ASN A 32 9.82 8.34 -5.90
N VAL A 33 8.51 8.37 -5.66
CA VAL A 33 7.53 8.88 -6.62
C VAL A 33 7.71 10.38 -6.86
N ALA A 34 7.95 11.17 -5.80
CA ALA A 34 8.18 12.61 -5.91
C ALA A 34 9.48 12.94 -6.67
N LYS A 35 10.51 12.11 -6.55
CA LYS A 35 11.80 12.30 -7.23
C LYS A 35 11.81 11.82 -8.68
N ASN A 36 10.93 10.88 -9.03
CA ASN A 36 10.90 10.22 -10.35
C ASN A 36 9.50 10.36 -10.97
N PRO A 37 9.19 11.48 -11.65
CA PRO A 37 7.87 11.73 -12.22
C PRO A 37 7.47 10.68 -13.28
N GLU A 38 8.43 9.99 -13.92
CA GLU A 38 8.09 8.88 -14.82
C GLU A 38 7.44 7.69 -14.10
N ILE A 39 7.80 7.45 -12.84
CA ILE A 39 7.20 6.40 -12.01
C ILE A 39 5.75 6.78 -11.70
N LEU A 40 5.51 8.04 -11.31
CA LEU A 40 4.16 8.55 -11.07
C LEU A 40 3.28 8.38 -12.32
N GLY A 41 3.79 8.77 -13.49
CA GLY A 41 3.07 8.62 -14.76
C GLY A 41 2.70 7.17 -15.08
N LYS A 42 3.60 6.21 -14.82
CA LYS A 42 3.33 4.78 -15.01
C LYS A 42 2.26 4.26 -14.06
N ILE A 43 2.31 4.64 -12.78
CA ILE A 43 1.30 4.24 -11.78
C ILE A 43 -0.06 4.81 -12.15
N HIS A 44 -0.13 6.10 -12.48
CA HIS A 44 -1.39 6.75 -12.88
C HIS A 44 -2.01 6.06 -14.09
N LYS A 45 -1.19 5.77 -15.11
CA LYS A 45 -1.64 5.07 -16.31
C LYS A 45 -2.11 3.64 -16.00
N GLU A 46 -1.43 2.92 -15.13
CA GLU A 46 -1.86 1.58 -14.71
C GLU A 46 -3.22 1.63 -13.99
N ILE A 47 -3.38 2.55 -13.04
CA ILE A 47 -4.65 2.74 -12.31
C ILE A 47 -5.78 3.10 -13.27
N GLU A 48 -5.55 4.02 -14.19
CA GLU A 48 -6.50 4.40 -15.24
C GLU A 48 -6.89 3.21 -16.11
N GLN A 49 -5.95 2.35 -16.48
CA GLN A 49 -6.21 1.17 -17.31
C GLN A 49 -6.97 0.06 -16.58
N VAL A 50 -6.71 -0.11 -15.29
CA VAL A 50 -7.24 -1.22 -14.49
C VAL A 50 -8.55 -0.86 -13.80
N ILE A 51 -8.64 0.35 -13.24
CA ILE A 51 -9.76 0.82 -12.41
C ILE A 51 -10.61 1.82 -13.20
N GLY A 52 -10.00 2.65 -14.06
CA GLY A 52 -10.69 3.74 -14.74
C GLY A 52 -10.51 5.08 -14.05
N LEU A 53 -11.06 6.14 -14.64
CA LEU A 53 -10.98 7.52 -14.12
C LEU A 53 -12.22 7.96 -13.35
N ASP A 54 -13.28 7.14 -13.35
CA ASP A 54 -14.52 7.48 -12.67
C ASP A 54 -14.33 7.32 -11.14
N PRO A 55 -14.42 8.41 -10.35
CA PRO A 55 -14.22 8.37 -8.90
C PRO A 55 -15.27 7.54 -8.18
N ASP A 56 -16.42 7.27 -8.79
CA ASP A 56 -17.47 6.42 -8.22
C ASP A 56 -17.21 4.91 -8.48
N THR A 57 -16.16 4.57 -9.23
CA THR A 57 -15.80 3.17 -9.48
C THR A 57 -15.36 2.47 -8.21
N GLU A 58 -16.01 1.37 -7.87
CA GLU A 58 -15.64 0.55 -6.73
C GLU A 58 -14.28 -0.14 -6.96
N ILE A 59 -13.37 0.02 -5.99
CA ILE A 59 -12.08 -0.67 -6.00
C ILE A 59 -12.30 -2.11 -5.50
N THR A 60 -12.28 -3.05 -6.44
CA THR A 60 -12.42 -4.48 -6.13
C THR A 60 -11.07 -5.16 -5.94
N HIS A 61 -11.07 -6.29 -5.23
CA HIS A 61 -9.86 -7.10 -5.06
C HIS A 61 -9.29 -7.60 -6.40
N GLU A 62 -10.15 -7.92 -7.37
CA GLU A 62 -9.73 -8.35 -8.72
C GLU A 62 -9.10 -7.21 -9.52
N ASN A 63 -9.52 -5.96 -9.31
CA ASN A 63 -8.85 -4.80 -9.89
C ASN A 63 -7.45 -4.64 -9.26
N LEU A 64 -7.34 -4.70 -7.94
CA LEU A 64 -6.05 -4.56 -7.25
C LEU A 64 -5.01 -5.60 -7.69
N LYS A 65 -5.43 -6.85 -7.95
CA LYS A 65 -4.53 -7.91 -8.47
C LYS A 65 -3.93 -7.60 -9.83
N LYS A 66 -4.55 -6.72 -10.62
CA LYS A 66 -4.08 -6.34 -11.95
C LYS A 66 -3.12 -5.13 -11.92
N CYS A 67 -3.00 -4.45 -10.77
CA CYS A 67 -2.07 -3.33 -10.58
C CYS A 67 -0.64 -3.83 -10.30
N HIS A 68 -0.02 -4.46 -11.28
CA HIS A 68 1.28 -5.14 -11.14
C HIS A 68 2.45 -4.18 -10.88
N TYR A 69 2.43 -3.00 -11.49
CA TYR A 69 3.47 -1.98 -11.31
C TYR A 69 3.38 -1.34 -9.93
N LEU A 70 2.17 -1.04 -9.46
CA LEU A 70 1.92 -0.61 -8.09
C LEU A 70 2.40 -1.66 -7.07
N GLU A 71 2.12 -2.94 -7.30
CA GLU A 71 2.61 -4.03 -6.45
C GLU A 71 4.15 -4.09 -6.45
N ALA A 72 4.79 -3.95 -7.61
CA ALA A 72 6.24 -3.93 -7.72
C ALA A 72 6.87 -2.75 -6.96
N LEU A 73 6.26 -1.57 -6.99
CA LEU A 73 6.69 -0.40 -6.22
C LEU A 73 6.63 -0.65 -4.71
N ILE A 74 5.54 -1.23 -4.23
CA ILE A 74 5.37 -1.56 -2.81
C ILE A 74 6.44 -2.57 -2.37
N LYS A 75 6.67 -3.62 -3.17
CA LYS A 75 7.72 -4.61 -2.91
C LYS A 75 9.11 -3.99 -2.86
N GLU A 76 9.41 -3.07 -3.78
CA GLU A 76 10.69 -2.38 -3.79
C GLU A 76 10.84 -1.47 -2.57
N ALA A 77 9.78 -0.79 -2.13
CA ALA A 77 9.81 0.03 -0.92
C ALA A 77 10.07 -0.81 0.34
N MET A 78 9.46 -1.99 0.43
CA MET A 78 9.71 -2.95 1.50
C MET A 78 11.08 -3.63 1.41
N ARG A 79 11.78 -3.57 0.27
CA ARG A 79 13.15 -4.08 0.14
C ARG A 79 14.17 -3.14 0.80
N HIS A 80 13.89 -1.84 0.80
CA HIS A 80 14.78 -0.80 1.35
C HIS A 80 14.42 -0.34 2.76
N THR A 81 13.34 -0.88 3.32
CA THR A 81 12.85 -0.61 4.67
C THR A 81 12.96 -1.86 5.51
#